data_AF-A0A327P2F4-F1
#
_entry.id   AF-A0A327P2F4-F1
#
_cell.length_a   1.000
_cell.length_b   1.000
_cell.length_c   1.000
_cell.angle_alpha   90.00
_cell.angle_beta   90.00
_cell.angle_gamma   90.00
#
_symmetry.space_group_name_H-M   'P 1'
#
loop_
_entity.id
_entity.type
_entity.pdbx_description
1 polymer ?
#
loop_
_entity_poly.entity_id
_entity_poly.type
_entity_poly.pdbx_seq_one_letter_code
_entity_poly.pdbx_strand_id
1 'polypeptide(L)'
;MNTLVKRLPLFAFVLAAFAAFAFTGPSDPDPEFGLDGSTWRNVSGLTPGVDYNCNYNPEMVCTHIAEDIESPAVKPGIFVFPAE
;
A
#
# COMPACT_ATOMS: atom_id res chain seq x y z
N MET A 1 12.00 48.70 3.77
CA MET A 1 11.18 47.75 2.98
C MET A 1 11.97 46.90 2.00
N ASN A 2 13.14 47.31 1.51
CA ASN A 2 13.87 46.56 0.46
C ASN A 2 14.55 45.26 0.93
N THR A 3 14.80 45.10 2.23
CA THR A 3 15.47 43.93 2.83
C THR A 3 14.55 42.71 2.93
N LEU A 4 13.25 42.92 3.12
CA LEU A 4 12.24 41.85 3.19
C LEU A 4 11.97 41.27 1.78
N VAL A 5 11.88 42.14 0.77
CA VAL A 5 11.70 41.75 -0.63
C VAL A 5 12.90 40.95 -1.17
N LYS A 6 14.13 41.28 -0.75
CA LYS A 6 15.33 40.51 -1.15
C LYS A 6 15.41 39.11 -0.55
N ARG A 7 14.68 38.81 0.53
CA ARG A 7 14.69 37.50 1.21
C ARG A 7 13.48 36.62 0.87
N LEU A 8 12.46 37.17 0.23
CA LEU A 8 11.31 36.45 -0.32
C LEU A 8 11.66 35.21 -1.15
N PRO A 9 12.65 35.23 -2.08
CA PRO A 9 13.01 34.02 -2.83
C PRO A 9 13.57 32.92 -1.92
N LEU A 10 14.32 33.29 -0.87
CA LEU A 10 14.84 32.32 0.09
C LEU A 10 13.70 31.63 0.86
N PHE A 11 12.69 32.39 1.27
CA PHE A 11 11.50 31.83 1.92
C PHE A 11 10.68 30.94 0.97
N ALA A 12 10.60 31.29 -0.32
CA ALA A 12 9.94 30.45 -1.31
C ALA A 12 10.63 29.09 -1.48
N PHE A 13 11.97 29.05 -1.48
CA PHE A 13 12.74 27.79 -1.52
C PHE A 13 12.52 26.93 -0.28
N VAL A 14 12.51 27.55 0.91
CA VAL A 14 12.22 26.84 2.16
C VAL A 14 10.81 26.27 2.13
N LEU A 15 9.81 27.06 1.72
CA LEU A 15 8.41 26.61 1.64
C LEU A 15 8.21 25.49 0.62
N ALA A 16 8.90 25.56 -0.53
CA ALA A 16 8.87 24.51 -1.55
C ALA A 16 9.53 23.21 -1.04
N ALA A 17 10.65 23.30 -0.32
CA ALA A 17 11.29 22.15 0.28
C ALA A 17 10.38 21.48 1.33
N PHE A 18 9.76 22.27 2.22
CA PHE A 18 8.80 21.73 3.21
C PHE A 18 7.56 21.09 2.54
N ALA A 19 7.04 21.69 1.46
CA ALA A 19 5.92 21.12 0.72
C ALA A 19 6.28 19.77 0.09
N ALA A 20 7.49 19.63 -0.47
CA ALA A 20 7.95 18.36 -1.02
C ALA A 20 7.99 17.24 0.04
N PHE A 21 8.45 17.53 1.27
CA PHE A 21 8.44 16.56 2.36
C PHE A 21 7.04 16.22 2.90
N ALA A 22 6.10 17.16 2.89
CA ALA A 22 4.74 16.94 3.40
C ALA A 22 3.91 15.97 2.54
N PHE A 23 4.17 15.90 1.23
CA PHE A 23 3.40 15.06 0.30
C PHE A 23 4.14 13.78 -0.16
N THR A 24 5.35 13.53 0.34
CA THR A 24 6.15 12.35 -0.03
C THR A 24 6.30 11.34 1.12
N GLY A 25 5.50 11.48 2.18
CA GLY A 25 5.46 10.49 3.26
C GLY A 25 4.99 9.12 2.73
N PRO A 26 5.52 8.01 3.27
CA PRO A 26 5.03 6.69 2.91
C PRO A 26 3.55 6.60 3.27
N SER A 27 2.71 6.28 2.28
CA SER A 27 1.33 5.87 2.51
C SER A 27 1.33 4.50 3.16
N ASP A 28 0.51 4.31 4.21
CA ASP A 28 0.27 2.98 4.74
C ASP A 28 -0.20 2.06 3.61
N PRO A 29 0.30 0.81 3.52
CA PRO A 29 -0.14 -0.12 2.49
C PRO A 29 -1.64 -0.38 2.66
N ASP A 30 -2.36 -0.45 1.54
CA ASP A 30 -3.79 -0.76 1.56
C ASP A 30 -4.04 -2.11 2.26
N PRO A 31 -5.15 -2.23 3.00
CA PRO A 31 -5.55 -3.49 3.61
C PRO A 31 -5.73 -4.57 2.55
N GLU A 32 -5.03 -5.70 2.69
CA GLU A 32 -5.12 -6.84 1.79
C GLU A 32 -5.05 -8.14 2.61
N PHE A 33 -5.99 -9.05 2.35
CA PHE A 33 -6.16 -10.28 3.12
C PHE A 33 -6.36 -11.49 2.19
N GLY A 34 -5.65 -12.59 2.45
CA GLY A 34 -5.86 -13.87 1.77
C GLY A 34 -6.48 -14.90 2.72
N LEU A 35 -7.29 -15.81 2.18
CA LEU A 35 -7.93 -16.87 2.96
C LEU A 35 -7.12 -18.17 2.84
N ASP A 36 -6.48 -18.59 3.93
CA ASP A 36 -5.76 -19.85 4.05
C ASP A 36 -6.61 -20.87 4.81
N GLY A 37 -7.28 -21.76 4.08
CA GLY A 37 -8.27 -22.68 4.62
C GLY A 37 -9.48 -21.92 5.18
N SER A 38 -9.56 -21.79 6.51
CA SER A 38 -10.59 -21.03 7.22
C SER A 38 -10.05 -19.82 7.97
N THR A 39 -8.77 -19.48 7.79
CA THR A 39 -8.10 -18.41 8.52
C THR A 39 -7.71 -17.29 7.54
N TRP A 40 -8.14 -16.07 7.85
CA TRP A 40 -7.69 -14.90 7.11
C TRP A 40 -6.27 -14.51 7.51
N ARG A 41 -5.45 -14.20 6.51
CA ARG A 41 -4.06 -13.75 6.66
C ARG A 41 -3.96 -12.34 6.13
N ASN A 42 -3.60 -11.40 6.99
CA ASN A 42 -3.23 -10.05 6.56
C ASN A 42 -1.91 -10.12 5.77
N VAL A 43 -1.95 -9.67 4.53
CA VAL A 43 -0.80 -9.60 3.61
C VAL A 43 -0.49 -8.16 3.17
N SER A 44 -1.01 -7.16 3.90
CA SER A 44 -0.70 -5.75 3.67
C SER A 44 0.80 -5.50 3.82
N GLY A 45 1.38 -4.93 2.77
CA GLY A 45 2.82 -4.65 2.71
C GLY A 45 3.71 -5.88 2.48
N LEU A 46 3.12 -7.07 2.32
CA LEU A 46 3.86 -8.27 1.92
C LEU A 46 4.00 -8.35 0.40
N THR A 47 5.06 -9.03 -0.06
CA THR A 47 5.41 -9.16 -1.47
C THR A 47 4.90 -10.49 -2.04
N PRO A 48 3.98 -10.47 -3.04
CA PRO A 48 3.55 -11.69 -3.72
C PRO A 48 4.72 -12.32 -4.49
N GLY A 49 4.83 -13.65 -4.43
CA GLY A 49 5.96 -14.42 -4.95
C GLY A 49 7.11 -14.61 -3.96
N VAL A 50 7.09 -13.90 -2.83
CA VAL A 50 8.11 -13.97 -1.77
C VAL A 50 7.47 -14.42 -0.46
N ASP A 51 6.54 -13.62 0.05
CA ASP A 51 5.91 -13.83 1.35
C ASP A 51 4.62 -14.68 1.25
N TYR A 52 3.94 -14.58 0.11
CA TYR A 52 2.75 -15.38 -0.22
C TYR A 52 2.66 -15.57 -1.74
N ASN A 53 1.88 -16.55 -2.19
CA ASN A 53 1.64 -16.77 -3.62
C ASN A 53 0.16 -16.60 -3.99
N CYS A 54 -0.07 -15.99 -5.15
CA CYS A 54 -1.34 -16.00 -5.85
C CYS A 54 -1.18 -16.79 -7.15
N ASN A 55 -1.38 -18.10 -7.10
CA ASN A 55 -1.27 -18.92 -8.29
C ASN A 55 -2.40 -18.53 -9.26
N TYR A 56 -2.04 -18.11 -10.48
CA TYR A 56 -3.00 -17.55 -11.43
C TYR A 56 -4.15 -18.53 -11.71
N ASN A 57 -5.35 -18.10 -11.36
CA ASN A 57 -6.61 -18.75 -11.68
C ASN A 57 -7.68 -17.65 -11.79
N PRO A 58 -8.27 -17.41 -12.98
CA PRO A 58 -9.22 -16.32 -13.18
C PRO A 58 -10.59 -16.57 -12.54
N GLU A 59 -10.89 -17.81 -12.13
CA GLU A 59 -12.17 -18.18 -11.49
C GLU A 59 -12.13 -18.05 -9.96
N MET A 60 -10.96 -17.81 -9.38
CA MET A 60 -10.77 -17.68 -7.93
C MET A 60 -10.27 -16.30 -7.53
N VAL A 61 -10.55 -15.93 -6.30
CA VAL A 61 -10.04 -14.71 -5.67
C VAL A 61 -8.91 -15.10 -4.72
N CYS A 62 -7.75 -14.48 -4.92
CA CYS A 62 -6.59 -14.71 -4.08
C CYS A 62 -6.65 -13.84 -2.82
N THR A 63 -6.93 -12.56 -2.99
CA THR A 63 -6.94 -11.58 -1.89
C THR A 63 -8.11 -10.62 -1.97
N HIS A 64 -8.50 -10.13 -0.81
CA HIS A 64 -9.64 -9.26 -0.55
C HIS A 64 -9.21 -8.03 0.24
N ILE A 65 -9.98 -6.95 0.20
CA ILE A 65 -9.67 -5.73 0.99
C ILE A 65 -10.02 -5.86 2.48
N ALA A 66 -10.73 -6.92 2.87
CA ALA A 66 -11.12 -7.21 4.26
C ALA A 66 -11.18 -8.74 4.50
N GLU A 67 -11.26 -9.13 5.77
CA GLU A 67 -11.43 -10.53 6.23
C GLU A 67 -12.86 -11.05 5.97
N ASP A 68 -13.37 -10.85 4.76
CA ASP A 68 -14.73 -11.19 4.34
C ASP A 68 -14.73 -11.59 2.86
N ILE A 69 -15.37 -12.72 2.55
CA ILE A 69 -15.45 -13.26 1.20
C ILE A 69 -16.35 -12.42 0.29
N GLU A 70 -17.28 -11.65 0.85
CA GLU A 70 -18.11 -10.71 0.09
C GLU A 70 -17.39 -9.38 -0.18
N SER A 71 -16.25 -9.14 0.47
CA SER A 71 -15.51 -7.90 0.25
C SER A 71 -14.83 -7.89 -1.13
N PRO A 72 -14.59 -6.69 -1.71
CA PRO A 72 -13.96 -6.56 -3.02
C PRO A 72 -12.66 -7.36 -3.17
N ALA A 73 -12.58 -8.09 -4.29
CA ALA A 73 -11.37 -8.80 -4.71
C ALA A 73 -10.27 -7.81 -5.13
N VAL A 74 -9.04 -8.07 -4.68
CA VAL A 74 -7.84 -7.29 -5.05
C VAL A 74 -7.06 -8.00 -6.15
N LYS A 75 -6.80 -9.30 -5.99
CA LYS A 75 -6.05 -10.11 -6.95
C LYS A 75 -6.79 -11.42 -7.25
N PRO A 76 -6.85 -11.86 -8.52
CA PRO A 76 -7.34 -13.19 -8.86
C PRO A 76 -6.28 -14.25 -8.54
N GLY A 77 -6.73 -15.48 -8.29
CA GLY A 77 -5.87 -16.64 -8.12
C GLY A 77 -6.17 -17.48 -6.88
N ILE A 78 -5.34 -18.48 -6.66
CA ILE A 78 -5.38 -19.35 -5.49
C ILE A 78 -4.37 -18.81 -4.48
N PHE A 79 -4.86 -18.43 -3.32
CA PHE A 79 -4.01 -17.99 -2.20
C PHE A 79 -3.23 -19.18 -1.64
N VAL A 80 -1.92 -18.99 -1.47
CA VAL A 80 -1.04 -19.93 -0.79
C VAL A 80 -0.14 -19.14 0.13
N PHE A 81 -0.29 -19.37 1.43
CA PHE A 81 0.63 -18.86 2.43
C PHE A 81 1.62 -19.97 2.78
N PRO A 82 2.95 -19.74 2.68
CA PRO A 82 3.91 -20.75 3.06
C PRO A 82 3.72 -21.09 4.55
N ALA A 83 3.47 -22.36 4.85
CA ALA A 83 3.44 -22.84 6.22
C ALA A 83 4.85 -22.70 6.83
N GLU A 84 4.94 -22.09 8.01
CA GLU A 84 6.16 -22.04 8.82
C GLU A 84 6.62 -23.45 9.24
#